data_AF-A0A5C7M630-F1
#
_entry.id   AF-A0A5C7M630-F1
#
_cell.length_a   1.000
_cell.length_b   1.000
_cell.length_c   1.000
_cell.angle_alpha   90.00
_cell.angle_beta   90.00
_cell.angle_gamma   90.00
#
_symmetry.space_group_name_H-M   'P 1'
#
loop_
_entity.id
_entity.type
_entity.pdbx_description
1 polymer ?
#
loop_
_entity_poly.entity_id
_entity_poly.type
_entity_poly.pdbx_seq_one_letter_code
_entity_poly.pdbx_strand_id
1 'polypeptide(L)'
;MAAKNPTAAAALADAFAALSVEGKPVTVRALRERARVSTDAASEWLRANRPARDVSPVPTEVLSRVLDPLWSAAVSAARDEQAEADAAERAELVAAEADALTEVAAVTARAEEAEADTAAQRRELATLADRLTAAETARDEQTARAATAVKDAETARATAHAAELLAAEAQATARTLREILDTITARQDAAGADS
;
A
#
# COMPACT_ATOMS: atom_id res chain seq x y z
N MET A 1 -30.68 73.51 -38.54
CA MET A 1 -29.34 73.29 -39.14
C MET A 1 -29.52 72.52 -40.43
N ALA A 2 -29.90 73.25 -41.49
CA ALA A 2 -30.04 72.77 -42.85
C ALA A 2 -28.90 73.37 -43.67
N ALA A 3 -28.14 72.49 -44.31
CA ALA A 3 -27.26 72.67 -45.47
C ALA A 3 -26.09 71.68 -45.32
N LYS A 4 -26.17 70.51 -45.93
CA LYS A 4 -24.99 69.68 -46.20
C LYS A 4 -25.13 69.05 -47.59
N ASN A 5 -24.72 69.86 -48.57
CA ASN A 5 -24.43 69.53 -49.97
C ASN A 5 -25.59 68.92 -50.79
N PRO A 6 -26.33 69.71 -51.60
CA PRO A 6 -27.36 69.18 -52.50
C PRO A 6 -26.80 68.17 -53.51
N THR A 7 -25.52 68.31 -53.87
CA THR A 7 -24.76 67.35 -54.68
C THR A 7 -24.58 65.99 -54.01
N ALA A 8 -24.42 65.93 -52.68
CA ALA A 8 -24.28 64.66 -51.96
C ALA A 8 -25.64 63.93 -51.82
N ALA A 9 -26.73 64.67 -51.67
CA ALA A 9 -28.09 64.12 -51.65
C ALA A 9 -28.48 63.52 -53.01
N ALA A 10 -28.14 64.20 -54.11
CA ALA A 10 -28.36 63.68 -55.47
C ALA A 10 -27.53 62.41 -55.74
N ALA A 11 -26.24 62.41 -55.39
CA ALA A 11 -25.36 61.24 -55.55
C ALA A 11 -25.84 60.02 -54.73
N LEU A 12 -26.41 60.23 -53.54
CA LEU A 12 -27.03 59.19 -52.73
C LEU A 12 -28.30 58.63 -53.38
N ALA A 13 -29.16 59.48 -53.94
CA ALA A 13 -30.36 59.05 -54.66
C ALA A 13 -30.03 58.24 -55.92
N ASP A 14 -29.06 58.69 -56.72
CA ASP A 14 -28.61 58.00 -57.93
C ASP A 14 -27.95 56.66 -57.61
N ALA A 15 -27.09 56.62 -56.59
CA ALA A 15 -26.47 55.38 -56.13
C ALA A 15 -27.50 54.38 -55.60
N PHE A 16 -28.54 54.85 -54.90
CA PHE A 16 -29.65 54.03 -54.45
C PHE A 16 -30.45 53.46 -55.63
N ALA A 17 -30.79 54.30 -56.61
CA ALA A 17 -31.51 53.86 -57.81
C ALA A 17 -30.70 52.83 -58.60
N ALA A 18 -29.39 53.06 -58.79
CA ALA A 18 -28.52 52.12 -59.49
C ALA A 18 -28.42 50.77 -58.76
N LEU A 19 -28.21 50.77 -57.44
CA LEU A 19 -28.16 49.52 -56.65
C LEU A 19 -29.50 48.77 -56.68
N SER A 20 -30.61 49.51 -56.72
CA SER A 20 -31.96 48.94 -56.79
C SER A 20 -32.26 48.31 -58.15
N VAL A 21 -31.88 48.97 -59.26
CA VAL A 21 -32.01 48.42 -60.63
C VAL A 21 -31.09 47.23 -60.85
N GLU A 22 -29.88 47.24 -60.28
CA GLU A 22 -28.94 46.13 -60.32
C GLU A 22 -29.37 44.92 -59.47
N GLY A 23 -30.46 45.02 -58.69
CA GLY A 23 -30.97 43.96 -57.81
C GLY A 23 -30.04 43.62 -56.64
N LYS A 24 -29.04 44.47 -56.36
CA LYS A 24 -28.07 44.26 -55.28
C LYS A 24 -28.64 44.70 -53.93
N PRO A 25 -28.23 44.08 -52.81
CA PRO A 25 -28.73 44.48 -51.49
C PRO A 25 -28.26 45.90 -51.16
N VAL A 26 -29.20 46.83 -51.07
CA VAL A 26 -28.95 48.20 -50.63
C VAL A 26 -28.70 48.22 -49.12
N THR A 27 -27.43 48.12 -48.75
CA THR A 27 -26.93 48.26 -47.38
C THR A 27 -26.26 49.61 -47.18
N VAL A 28 -26.12 50.06 -45.93
CA VAL A 28 -25.39 51.30 -45.58
C VAL A 28 -24.00 51.31 -46.20
N ARG A 29 -23.31 50.16 -46.18
CA ARG A 29 -21.98 50.00 -46.78
C ARG A 29 -21.99 50.17 -48.30
N ALA A 30 -22.90 49.48 -48.98
CA ALA A 30 -22.98 49.54 -50.45
C ALA A 30 -23.31 50.96 -50.95
N LEU A 31 -24.22 51.65 -50.26
CA LEU A 31 -24.59 53.02 -50.62
C LEU A 31 -23.45 54.01 -50.40
N ARG A 32 -22.74 53.87 -49.27
CA ARG A 32 -21.56 54.69 -48.94
C ARG A 32 -20.46 54.56 -49.99
N GLU A 33 -20.14 53.33 -50.37
CA GLU A 33 -19.06 53.05 -51.33
C GLU A 33 -19.41 53.55 -52.74
N ARG A 34 -20.67 53.42 -53.15
CA ARG A 34 -21.15 53.86 -54.48
C ARG A 34 -21.29 55.38 -54.60
N ALA A 35 -21.81 56.05 -53.56
CA ALA A 35 -22.00 57.51 -53.53
C ALA A 35 -20.77 58.28 -53.03
N ARG A 36 -19.74 57.59 -52.52
CA ARG A 36 -18.52 58.16 -51.93
C ARG A 36 -18.79 59.19 -50.83
N VAL A 37 -19.74 58.90 -49.95
CA VAL A 37 -20.10 59.76 -48.79
C VAL A 37 -19.66 59.11 -47.47
N SER A 38 -19.89 59.79 -46.33
CA SER A 38 -19.65 59.20 -45.01
C SER A 38 -20.71 58.15 -44.64
N THR A 39 -20.35 57.23 -43.74
CA THR A 39 -21.28 56.18 -43.23
C THR A 39 -22.51 56.78 -42.57
N ASP A 40 -22.35 57.87 -41.80
CA ASP A 40 -23.46 58.53 -41.11
C ASP A 40 -24.43 59.18 -42.11
N ALA A 41 -23.90 59.85 -43.14
CA ALA A 41 -24.74 60.43 -44.20
C ALA A 41 -25.49 59.35 -44.98
N ALA A 42 -24.84 58.23 -45.31
CA ALA A 42 -25.49 57.09 -45.97
C ALA A 42 -26.53 56.41 -45.07
N SER A 43 -26.26 56.27 -43.77
CA SER A 43 -27.18 55.66 -42.80
C SER A 43 -28.39 56.55 -42.54
N GLU A 44 -28.19 57.85 -42.36
CA GLU A 44 -29.26 58.83 -42.15
C GLU A 44 -30.14 58.94 -43.39
N TRP A 45 -29.53 59.02 -44.58
CA TRP A 45 -30.27 59.05 -45.84
C TRP A 45 -31.06 57.75 -46.07
N LEU A 46 -30.50 56.57 -45.76
CA LEU A 46 -31.26 55.32 -45.82
C LEU A 46 -32.39 55.26 -44.81
N ARG A 47 -32.21 55.73 -43.57
CA ARG A 47 -33.33 55.78 -42.61
C ARG A 47 -34.47 56.67 -43.12
N ALA A 48 -34.14 57.79 -43.77
CA ALA A 48 -35.11 58.74 -44.29
C ALA A 48 -35.77 58.32 -45.62
N ASN A 49 -35.05 57.61 -46.50
CA ASN A 49 -35.49 57.34 -47.88
C ASN A 49 -35.64 55.85 -48.22
N ARG A 50 -35.33 54.93 -47.30
CA ARG A 50 -35.53 53.51 -47.55
C ARG A 50 -37.05 53.25 -47.67
N PRO A 51 -37.50 52.63 -48.78
CA PRO A 51 -38.87 52.16 -48.87
C PRO A 51 -39.13 51.24 -47.68
N ALA A 52 -40.28 51.38 -47.01
CA ALA A 52 -40.72 50.38 -46.06
C ALA A 52 -40.65 49.02 -46.77
N ARG A 53 -39.65 48.20 -46.42
CA ARG A 53 -39.66 46.83 -46.89
C ARG A 53 -40.84 46.23 -46.16
N ASP A 54 -41.91 45.94 -46.90
CA ASP A 54 -42.96 45.03 -46.45
C ASP A 54 -42.35 43.63 -46.35
N VAL A 55 -41.47 43.46 -45.36
CA VAL A 55 -41.13 42.14 -44.87
C VAL A 55 -42.23 41.83 -43.89
N SER A 56 -43.06 40.84 -44.22
CA SER A 56 -44.04 40.33 -43.26
C SER A 56 -43.32 40.08 -41.93
N PRO A 57 -43.87 40.53 -40.79
CA PRO A 57 -43.28 40.21 -39.50
C PRO A 57 -43.09 38.70 -39.42
N VAL A 58 -41.96 38.28 -38.87
CA VAL A 58 -41.73 36.86 -38.60
C VAL A 58 -42.95 36.37 -37.80
N PRO A 59 -43.59 35.25 -38.20
CA PRO A 59 -44.79 34.77 -37.53
C PRO A 59 -44.41 34.13 -36.20
N THR A 60 -43.95 34.94 -35.24
CA THR A 60 -43.39 34.52 -33.96
C THR A 60 -44.35 33.63 -33.19
N GLU A 61 -45.66 33.91 -33.22
CA GLU A 61 -46.70 33.10 -32.58
C GLU A 61 -46.87 31.70 -33.20
N VAL A 62 -46.61 31.57 -34.50
CA VAL A 62 -46.65 30.26 -35.17
C VAL A 62 -45.37 29.49 -34.91
N LEU A 63 -44.22 30.19 -34.92
CA LEU A 63 -42.93 29.59 -34.62
C LEU A 63 -42.83 29.17 -33.16
N SER A 64 -43.30 29.96 -32.20
CA SER A 64 -43.31 29.59 -30.77
C SER A 64 -44.15 28.34 -30.53
N ARG A 65 -45.37 28.27 -31.10
CA ARG A 65 -46.23 27.08 -30.99
C ARG A 65 -45.59 25.79 -31.49
N VAL A 66 -44.67 25.87 -32.46
CA VAL A 66 -43.96 24.71 -33.00
C VAL A 66 -42.63 24.46 -32.28
N LEU A 67 -41.88 25.51 -31.98
CA LEU A 67 -40.55 25.42 -31.39
C LEU A 67 -40.58 25.19 -29.88
N ASP A 68 -41.55 25.74 -29.14
CA ASP A 68 -41.61 25.58 -27.69
C ASP A 68 -41.78 24.09 -27.30
N PRO A 69 -42.68 23.30 -27.93
CA PRO A 69 -42.76 21.87 -27.66
C PRO A 69 -41.49 21.10 -28.05
N LEU A 70 -40.87 21.45 -29.19
CA LEU A 70 -39.63 20.80 -29.66
C LEU A 70 -38.45 21.12 -28.75
N TRP A 71 -38.33 22.36 -28.30
CA TRP A 71 -37.31 22.80 -27.37
C TRP A 71 -37.51 22.15 -26.00
N SER A 72 -38.74 22.10 -25.50
CA SER A 72 -39.05 21.40 -24.24
C SER A 72 -38.71 19.91 -24.34
N ALA A 73 -39.06 19.25 -25.44
CA ALA A 73 -38.74 17.84 -25.66
C ALA A 73 -37.22 17.60 -25.75
N ALA A 74 -36.49 18.47 -26.45
CA ALA A 74 -35.03 18.40 -26.54
C ALA A 74 -34.35 18.60 -25.18
N VAL A 75 -34.81 19.56 -24.38
CA VAL A 75 -34.28 19.81 -23.03
C VAL A 75 -34.61 18.64 -22.08
N SER A 76 -35.81 18.07 -22.17
CA SER A 76 -36.16 16.87 -21.40
C SER A 76 -35.28 15.68 -21.80
N ALA A 77 -35.13 15.41 -23.10
CA ALA A 77 -34.28 14.32 -23.58
C ALA A 77 -32.81 14.48 -23.15
N ALA A 78 -32.26 15.71 -23.21
CA ALA A 78 -30.90 15.98 -22.75
C ALA A 78 -30.74 15.78 -21.22
N ARG A 79 -31.78 16.08 -20.43
CA ARG A 79 -31.76 15.81 -18.98
C ARG A 79 -31.86 14.32 -18.68
N ASP A 80 -32.67 13.60 -19.42
CA ASP A 80 -32.82 12.16 -19.26
C ASP A 80 -31.51 11.45 -19.63
N GLU A 81 -30.85 11.84 -20.73
CA GLU A 81 -29.53 11.34 -21.12
C GLU A 81 -28.48 11.60 -20.03
N GLN A 82 -28.46 12.82 -19.46
CA GLN A 82 -27.54 13.13 -18.35
C GLN A 82 -27.87 12.30 -17.10
N ALA A 83 -29.14 12.11 -16.77
CA ALA A 83 -29.55 11.32 -15.61
C ALA A 83 -29.17 9.84 -15.76
N GLU A 84 -29.28 9.29 -16.97
CA GLU A 84 -28.84 7.93 -17.29
C GLU A 84 -27.31 7.79 -17.18
N ALA A 85 -26.56 8.75 -17.72
CA ALA A 85 -25.09 8.78 -17.60
C ALA A 85 -24.64 8.86 -16.13
N ASP A 86 -25.24 9.76 -15.34
CA ASP A 86 -24.95 9.90 -13.91
C ASP A 86 -25.30 8.63 -13.13
N ALA A 87 -26.41 7.96 -13.48
CA ALA A 87 -26.82 6.71 -12.84
C ALA A 87 -25.85 5.57 -13.16
N ALA A 88 -25.37 5.48 -14.41
CA ALA A 88 -24.37 4.51 -14.82
C ALA A 88 -23.04 4.74 -14.09
N GLU A 89 -22.55 5.99 -14.04
CA GLU A 89 -21.32 6.33 -13.31
C GLU A 89 -21.41 5.96 -11.83
N ARG A 90 -22.54 6.29 -11.17
CA ARG A 90 -22.75 5.92 -9.77
C ARG A 90 -22.79 4.41 -9.57
N ALA A 91 -23.40 3.66 -10.49
CA ALA A 91 -23.43 2.20 -10.40
C ALA A 91 -22.02 1.61 -10.52
N GLU A 92 -21.19 2.13 -11.42
CA GLU A 92 -19.78 1.71 -11.57
C GLU A 92 -18.96 2.05 -10.32
N LEU A 93 -19.12 3.25 -9.76
CA LEU A 93 -18.43 3.65 -8.53
C LEU A 93 -18.82 2.79 -7.33
N VAL A 94 -20.11 2.47 -7.18
CA VAL A 94 -20.60 1.59 -6.10
C VAL A 94 -20.08 0.17 -6.26
N ALA A 95 -20.01 -0.34 -7.50
CA ALA A 95 -19.41 -1.65 -7.76
C ALA A 95 -17.92 -1.67 -7.41
N ALA A 96 -17.18 -0.64 -7.83
CA ALA A 96 -15.76 -0.50 -7.50
C ALA A 96 -15.51 -0.37 -5.99
N GLU A 97 -16.37 0.35 -5.27
CA GLU A 97 -16.29 0.45 -3.81
C GLU A 97 -16.56 -0.91 -3.13
N ALA A 98 -17.57 -1.65 -3.60
CA ALA A 98 -17.86 -2.98 -3.07
C ALA A 98 -16.69 -3.97 -3.29
N ASP A 99 -16.06 -3.92 -4.47
CA ASP A 99 -14.87 -4.72 -4.78
C ASP A 99 -13.69 -4.33 -3.89
N ALA A 100 -13.44 -3.03 -3.71
CA ALA A 100 -12.38 -2.52 -2.84
C ALA A 100 -12.59 -2.93 -1.38
N LEU A 101 -13.83 -2.87 -0.87
CA LEU A 101 -14.16 -3.32 0.48
C LEU A 101 -13.95 -4.84 0.65
N THR A 102 -14.27 -5.62 -0.38
CA THR A 102 -14.03 -7.06 -0.41
C THR A 102 -12.53 -7.38 -0.38
N GLU A 103 -11.72 -6.64 -1.15
CA GLU A 103 -10.27 -6.78 -1.14
C GLU A 103 -9.68 -6.44 0.23
N VAL A 104 -10.10 -5.32 0.83
CA VAL A 104 -9.67 -4.91 2.18
C VAL A 104 -10.01 -5.99 3.20
N ALA A 105 -11.24 -6.51 3.19
CA ALA A 105 -11.63 -7.60 4.09
C ALA A 105 -10.75 -8.85 3.92
N ALA A 106 -10.42 -9.22 2.68
CA ALA A 106 -9.55 -10.36 2.39
C ALA A 106 -8.09 -10.12 2.82
N VAL A 107 -7.59 -8.89 2.73
CA VAL A 107 -6.25 -8.52 3.21
C VAL A 107 -6.21 -8.53 4.73
N THR A 108 -7.22 -7.97 5.40
CA THR A 108 -7.32 -7.96 6.86
C THR A 108 -7.39 -9.37 7.42
N ALA A 109 -8.20 -10.26 6.84
CA ALA A 109 -8.26 -11.65 7.28
C ALA A 109 -6.91 -12.37 7.17
N ARG A 110 -6.17 -12.15 6.07
CA ARG A 110 -4.81 -12.70 5.89
C ARG A 110 -3.82 -12.12 6.89
N ALA A 111 -3.94 -10.84 7.24
CA ALA A 111 -3.08 -10.20 8.24
C ALA A 111 -3.35 -10.77 9.64
N GLU A 112 -4.61 -10.95 10.03
CA GLU A 112 -5.00 -11.56 11.30
C GLU A 112 -4.48 -13.00 11.44
N GLU A 113 -4.57 -13.79 10.36
CA GLU A 113 -4.01 -15.15 10.32
C GLU A 113 -2.48 -15.14 10.49
N ALA A 114 -1.77 -14.27 9.76
CA ALA A 114 -0.32 -14.14 9.87
C ALA A 114 0.14 -13.67 11.27
N GLU A 115 -0.63 -12.80 11.94
CA GLU A 115 -0.39 -12.38 13.31
C GLU A 115 -0.57 -13.53 14.30
N ALA A 116 -1.63 -14.34 14.12
CA ALA A 116 -1.89 -15.53 14.93
C ALA A 116 -0.75 -16.56 14.81
N ASP A 117 -0.30 -16.82 13.59
CA ASP A 117 0.83 -17.71 13.29
C ASP A 117 2.12 -17.20 13.93
N THR A 118 2.41 -15.90 13.80
CA THR A 118 3.57 -15.27 14.42
C THR A 118 3.52 -15.40 15.94
N ALA A 119 2.35 -15.22 16.55
CA ALA A 119 2.16 -15.39 17.99
C ALA A 119 2.31 -16.85 18.43
N ALA A 120 1.93 -17.82 17.60
CA ALA A 120 2.16 -19.25 17.85
C ALA A 120 3.65 -19.59 17.78
N GLN A 121 4.35 -19.15 16.73
CA GLN A 121 5.80 -19.36 16.57
C GLN A 121 6.60 -18.74 17.73
N ARG A 122 6.23 -17.55 18.22
CA ARG A 122 6.88 -16.94 19.39
C ARG A 122 6.72 -17.79 20.66
N ARG A 123 5.55 -18.41 20.86
CA ARG A 123 5.30 -19.32 21.99
C ARG A 123 6.13 -20.61 21.87
N GLU A 124 6.24 -21.16 20.67
CA GLU A 124 7.09 -22.32 20.40
C GLU A 124 8.56 -22.01 20.64
N LEU A 125 9.06 -20.87 20.15
CA LEU A 125 10.43 -20.43 20.40
C LEU A 125 10.73 -20.24 21.89
N ALA A 126 9.81 -19.64 22.65
CA ALA A 126 9.95 -19.52 24.10
C ALA A 126 10.05 -20.90 24.78
N THR A 127 9.17 -21.83 24.38
CA THR A 127 9.18 -23.21 24.90
C THR A 127 10.49 -23.93 24.56
N LEU A 128 11.03 -23.73 23.36
CA LEU A 128 12.31 -24.32 22.95
C LEU A 128 13.49 -23.69 23.71
N ALA A 129 13.47 -22.38 23.97
CA ALA A 129 14.49 -21.71 24.77
C ALA A 129 14.52 -22.22 26.22
N ASP A 130 13.35 -22.43 26.83
CA ASP A 130 13.24 -23.03 28.17
C ASP A 130 13.80 -24.46 28.19
N ARG A 131 13.46 -25.27 27.18
CA ARG A 131 13.98 -26.64 27.03
C ARG A 131 15.49 -26.68 26.83
N LEU A 132 16.03 -25.75 26.05
CA LEU A 132 17.47 -25.62 25.84
C LEU A 132 18.18 -25.32 27.17
N THR A 133 17.67 -24.32 27.91
CA THR A 133 18.23 -23.92 29.21
C THR A 133 18.19 -25.06 30.22
N ALA A 134 17.09 -25.82 30.27
CA ALA A 134 16.96 -26.99 31.13
C ALA A 134 17.94 -28.12 30.73
N ALA A 135 18.13 -28.36 29.43
CA ALA A 135 19.06 -29.35 28.92
C ALA A 135 20.53 -28.97 29.22
N GLU A 136 20.88 -27.70 29.08
CA GLU A 136 22.21 -27.18 29.44
C GLU A 136 22.48 -27.33 30.93
N THR A 137 21.51 -26.98 31.77
CA THR A 137 21.60 -27.17 33.23
C THR A 137 21.81 -28.65 33.58
N ALA A 138 21.02 -29.55 32.98
CA ALA A 138 21.15 -31.00 33.22
C ALA A 138 22.50 -31.56 32.76
N ARG A 139 23.04 -31.07 31.64
CA ARG A 139 24.38 -31.44 31.15
C ARG A 139 25.46 -30.99 32.13
N ASP A 140 25.36 -29.77 32.64
CA ASP A 140 26.35 -29.22 33.58
C ASP A 140 26.32 -29.98 34.91
N GLU A 141 25.12 -30.32 35.41
CA GLU A 141 24.96 -31.22 36.56
C GLU A 141 25.58 -32.61 36.32
N GLN A 142 25.34 -33.20 35.15
CA GLN A 142 25.91 -34.51 34.81
C GLN A 142 27.44 -34.46 34.75
N THR A 143 27.98 -33.38 34.19
CA THR A 143 29.44 -33.15 34.12
C THR A 143 30.03 -33.02 35.51
N ALA A 144 29.38 -32.28 36.41
CA ALA A 144 29.80 -32.16 37.80
C ALA A 144 29.77 -33.51 38.54
N ARG A 145 28.68 -34.28 38.38
CA ARG A 145 28.56 -35.63 38.97
C ARG A 145 29.64 -36.59 38.45
N ALA A 146 29.94 -36.55 37.16
CA ALA A 146 31.00 -37.35 36.57
C ALA A 146 32.38 -36.97 37.13
N ALA A 147 32.68 -35.68 37.29
CA ALA A 147 33.92 -35.21 37.89
C ALA A 147 34.08 -35.68 39.34
N THR A 148 33.00 -35.60 40.15
CA THR A 148 33.01 -36.13 41.53
C THR A 148 33.25 -37.64 41.55
N ALA A 149 32.55 -38.41 40.70
CA ALA A 149 32.72 -39.86 40.62
C ALA A 149 34.14 -40.28 40.23
N VAL A 150 34.79 -39.53 39.32
CA VAL A 150 36.20 -39.75 38.95
C VAL A 150 37.11 -39.53 40.14
N LYS A 151 36.94 -38.42 40.88
CA LYS A 151 37.73 -38.12 42.08
C LYS A 151 37.54 -39.15 43.20
N ASP A 152 36.31 -39.60 43.41
CA ASP A 152 36.00 -40.63 44.41
C ASP A 152 36.64 -41.97 44.03
N ALA A 153 36.63 -42.32 42.73
CA ALA A 153 37.30 -43.52 42.24
C ALA A 153 38.84 -43.44 42.37
N GLU A 154 39.44 -42.29 42.10
CA GLU A 154 40.87 -42.06 42.34
C GLU A 154 41.22 -42.20 43.83
N THR A 155 40.41 -41.62 44.71
CA THR A 155 40.58 -41.72 46.16
C THR A 155 40.45 -43.17 46.63
N ALA A 156 39.45 -43.90 46.16
CA ALA A 156 39.25 -45.31 46.49
C ALA A 156 40.41 -46.20 46.02
N ARG A 157 40.97 -45.93 44.83
CA ARG A 157 42.16 -46.66 44.35
C ARG A 157 43.39 -46.36 45.21
N ALA A 158 43.59 -45.11 45.61
CA ALA A 158 44.71 -44.73 46.46
C ALA A 158 44.60 -45.36 47.86
N THR A 159 43.41 -45.40 48.46
CA THR A 159 43.20 -46.05 49.76
C THR A 159 43.35 -47.56 49.68
N ALA A 160 42.85 -48.20 48.60
CA ALA A 160 43.06 -49.63 48.37
C ALA A 160 44.55 -49.97 48.24
N HIS A 161 45.31 -49.23 47.44
CA HIS A 161 46.74 -49.43 47.29
C HIS A 161 47.51 -49.22 48.61
N ALA A 162 47.16 -48.20 49.40
CA ALA A 162 47.77 -47.99 50.71
C ALA A 162 47.48 -49.15 51.68
N ALA A 163 46.26 -49.69 51.67
CA ALA A 163 45.90 -50.85 52.47
C ALA A 163 46.65 -52.12 52.02
N GLU A 164 46.84 -52.31 50.71
CA GLU A 164 47.64 -53.40 50.15
C GLU A 164 49.10 -53.33 50.61
N LEU A 165 49.71 -52.14 50.59
CA LEU A 165 51.08 -51.93 51.09
C LEU A 165 51.20 -52.23 52.59
N LEU A 166 50.28 -51.72 53.41
CA LEU A 166 50.27 -52.01 54.85
C LEU A 166 50.09 -53.50 55.15
N ALA A 167 49.23 -54.18 54.40
CA ALA A 167 49.05 -55.63 54.51
C ALA A 167 50.33 -56.39 54.14
N ALA A 168 51.02 -55.98 53.07
CA ALA A 168 52.29 -56.57 52.66
C ALA A 168 53.40 -56.36 53.72
N GLU A 169 53.49 -55.16 54.31
CA GLU A 169 54.42 -54.86 55.40
C GLU A 169 54.11 -55.69 56.67
N ALA A 170 52.83 -55.81 57.04
CA ALA A 170 52.41 -56.65 58.16
C ALA A 170 52.73 -58.14 57.92
N GLN A 171 52.55 -58.63 56.69
CA GLN A 171 52.94 -59.99 56.34
C GLN A 171 54.47 -60.20 56.37
N ALA A 172 55.25 -59.22 55.93
CA ALA A 172 56.71 -59.28 55.97
C ALA A 172 57.24 -59.29 57.42
N THR A 173 56.69 -58.44 58.28
CA THR A 173 57.02 -58.41 59.72
C THR A 173 56.60 -59.70 60.44
N ALA A 174 55.42 -60.25 60.13
CA ALA A 174 54.99 -61.53 60.68
C ALA A 174 55.92 -62.68 60.24
N ARG A 175 56.41 -62.67 58.98
CA ARG A 175 57.36 -63.67 58.48
C ARG A 175 58.70 -63.59 59.21
N THR A 176 59.27 -62.39 59.36
CA THR A 176 60.55 -62.23 60.09
C THR A 176 60.43 -62.59 61.57
N LEU A 177 59.32 -62.24 62.23
CA LEU A 177 59.07 -62.67 63.62
C LEU A 177 59.00 -64.19 63.74
N ARG A 178 58.34 -64.87 62.79
CA ARG A 178 58.27 -66.34 62.76
C ARG A 178 59.66 -66.96 62.56
N GLU A 179 60.43 -66.45 61.62
CA GLU A 179 61.81 -66.91 61.39
C GLU A 179 62.68 -66.75 62.65
N ILE A 180 62.60 -65.61 63.34
CA ILE A 180 63.35 -65.39 64.59
C ILE A 180 62.93 -66.40 65.67
N LEU A 181 61.62 -66.62 65.86
CA LEU A 181 61.11 -67.60 66.82
C LEU A 181 61.59 -69.01 66.48
N ASP A 182 61.46 -69.44 65.22
CA ASP A 182 61.92 -70.75 64.76
C ASP A 182 63.43 -70.93 65.01
N THR A 183 64.23 -69.88 64.82
CA THR A 183 65.68 -69.91 65.09
C THR A 183 66.00 -70.06 66.59
N ILE A 184 65.22 -69.39 67.45
CA ILE A 184 65.36 -69.50 68.91
C ILE A 184 64.98 -70.90 69.38
N THR A 185 63.84 -71.42 68.91
CA THR A 185 63.36 -72.77 69.25
C THR A 185 64.36 -73.83 68.79
N ALA A 186 64.85 -73.76 67.56
CA ALA A 186 65.89 -74.67 67.05
C ALA A 186 67.19 -74.62 67.87
N ARG A 187 67.59 -73.44 68.37
CA ARG A 187 68.76 -73.29 69.24
C ARG A 187 68.53 -73.89 70.63
N GLN A 188 67.31 -73.77 71.18
CA GLN A 188 66.94 -74.38 72.46
C GLN A 188 66.88 -75.91 72.39
N ASP A 189 66.32 -76.45 71.31
CA ASP A 189 66.28 -77.90 71.08
C ASP A 189 67.69 -78.49 70.90
N ALA A 190 68.58 -77.78 70.19
CA ALA A 190 69.98 -78.17 70.06
C ALA A 190 70.74 -78.13 71.40
N ALA A 191 70.45 -77.16 72.28
CA ALA A 191 71.07 -77.06 73.60
C ALA A 191 70.51 -78.09 74.61
N GLY A 192 69.26 -78.55 74.44
CA GLY A 192 68.65 -79.60 75.26
C GLY A 192 69.03 -81.03 74.87
N ALA A 193 69.58 -81.24 73.66
CA ALA A 193 70.04 -82.55 73.20
C ALA A 193 71.50 -82.88 73.61
N ASP A 194 72.24 -81.89 74.13
CA ASP A 194 73.63 -82.01 74.62
C ASP A 194 73.72 -82.15 76.16
N SER A 195 72.60 -82.43 76.83
CA SER A 195 72.50 -82.81 78.27
C SER A 195 71.98 -84.22 78.42
#